data_AF-A0A034WE51-F1
#
_entry.id   AF-A0A034WE51-F1
#
_cell.length_a   1.000
_cell.length_b   1.000
_cell.length_c   1.000
_cell.angle_alpha   90.00
_cell.angle_beta   90.00
_cell.angle_gamma   90.00
#
_symmetry.space_group_name_H-M   'P 1'
#
loop_
_entity.id
_entity.type
_entity.pdbx_description
1 polymer ?
#
loop_
_entity_poly.entity_id
_entity_poly.type
_entity_poly.pdbx_seq_one_letter_code
_entity_poly.pdbx_strand_id
1 'polypeptide(L)'
;MRVPTAVFAYKNRDARAPQKEHTVPFQEILPLRLKNRVSGKADSSSDVACLQEMGVLFACLKDNEFVEKYCNKEIQQFQKCYKFYADSKFEAKKTVNQGIITPGKNLNYKQLNKYMRRFPNPQ
;
A
#
# COMPACT_ATOMS: atom_id res chain seq x y z
N MET A 1 6.24 45.93 27.46
CA MET A 1 5.73 45.09 28.57
C MET A 1 6.30 43.69 28.41
N ARG A 2 7.19 43.26 29.31
CA ARG A 2 7.74 41.89 29.31
C ARG A 2 6.72 40.98 29.97
N VAL A 3 6.13 40.07 29.20
CA VAL A 3 5.22 39.06 29.74
C VAL A 3 6.06 38.12 30.63
N PRO A 4 5.71 37.94 31.91
CA PRO A 4 6.47 37.08 32.81
C PRO A 4 6.47 35.63 32.31
N THR A 5 7.65 35.02 32.28
CA THR A 5 7.91 33.62 31.89
C THR A 5 7.10 32.60 32.71
N ALA A 6 6.55 33.01 33.85
CA ALA A 6 5.70 32.20 34.72
C ALA A 6 4.37 31.75 34.06
N VAL A 7 3.87 32.47 33.05
CA VAL A 7 2.58 32.12 32.40
C VAL A 7 2.69 30.86 31.53
N PHE A 8 3.89 30.49 31.07
CA PHE A 8 4.13 29.26 30.30
C PHE A 8 4.39 28.02 31.18
N ALA A 9 4.59 28.19 32.50
CA ALA A 9 4.94 27.08 33.39
C ALA A 9 3.73 26.28 33.90
N TYR A 10 2.50 26.76 33.70
CA TYR A 10 1.30 26.14 34.29
C TYR A 10 0.41 25.36 33.29
N LYS A 11 0.74 25.34 32.00
CA LYS A 11 0.03 24.50 31.02
C LYS A 11 0.92 23.32 30.62
N ASN A 12 0.45 22.14 30.98
CA ASN A 12 0.91 20.80 30.56
C ASN A 12 1.95 20.15 31.49
N ARG A 13 1.49 19.66 32.65
CA ARG A 13 2.24 18.69 33.47
C ARG A 13 2.37 17.30 32.82
N ASP A 14 1.58 17.02 31.78
CA ASP A 14 1.56 15.75 31.06
C ASP A 14 2.04 15.82 29.60
N ALA A 15 2.43 17.01 29.09
CA ALA A 15 3.05 17.09 27.77
C ALA A 15 4.56 16.93 27.90
N ARG A 16 5.13 16.03 27.10
CA ARG A 16 6.59 15.90 27.00
C ARG A 16 7.18 17.24 26.58
N ALA A 17 8.13 17.75 27.36
CA ALA A 17 8.91 18.92 26.99
C ALA A 17 9.67 18.65 25.66
N PRO A 18 9.91 19.67 24.83
CA PRO A 18 10.71 19.51 23.62
C PRO A 18 12.09 18.96 23.97
N GLN A 19 12.58 18.05 23.14
CA GLN A 19 13.85 17.36 23.36
C GLN A 19 15.00 18.36 23.22
N LYS A 20 15.93 18.34 24.18
CA LYS A 20 17.10 19.23 24.18
C LYS A 20 18.13 18.71 23.17
N GLU A 21 18.42 19.48 22.12
CA GLU A 21 19.34 19.10 21.03
C GLU A 21 20.75 18.71 21.52
N HIS A 22 21.27 19.38 22.54
CA HIS A 22 22.58 19.06 23.13
C HIS A 22 22.61 17.73 23.87
N THR A 23 21.46 17.26 24.37
CA THR A 23 21.36 15.98 25.09
C THR A 23 21.21 14.81 24.12
N VAL A 24 20.63 15.07 22.94
CA VAL A 24 20.39 14.05 21.90
C VAL A 24 20.74 14.66 20.54
N PRO A 25 22.03 14.74 20.19
CA PRO A 25 22.46 15.34 18.93
C PRO A 25 21.96 14.48 17.76
N PHE A 26 21.35 15.13 16.77
CA PHE A 26 20.94 14.46 15.55
C PHE A 26 22.18 14.08 14.72
N GLN A 27 22.33 12.79 14.42
CA GLN A 27 23.34 12.31 13.49
C GLN A 27 22.70 12.05 12.13
N GLU A 28 23.07 12.87 11.15
CA GLU A 28 22.56 12.77 9.79
C GLU A 28 23.23 11.62 9.03
N ILE A 29 22.56 10.47 8.91
CA ILE A 29 23.03 9.35 8.07
C ILE A 29 22.77 9.65 6.58
N LEU A 30 21.68 10.37 6.30
CA LEU A 30 21.26 10.79 4.97
C LEU A 30 20.81 12.25 5.03
N PRO A 31 21.07 13.04 3.99
CA PRO A 31 20.71 14.44 3.98
C PRO A 31 19.21 14.62 4.18
N LEU A 32 18.79 15.53 5.06
CA LEU A 32 17.41 15.92 5.37
C LEU A 32 16.77 16.70 4.22
N ARG A 33 16.82 16.13 3.02
CA ARG A 33 16.27 16.69 1.79
C ARG A 33 15.42 15.65 1.07
N LEU A 34 14.36 16.11 0.43
CA LEU A 34 13.50 15.25 -0.37
C LEU A 34 14.23 14.81 -1.64
N LYS A 35 14.04 13.54 -2.00
CA LYS A 35 14.47 13.01 -3.31
C LYS A 35 13.46 13.40 -4.37
N ASN A 36 13.91 13.55 -5.62
CA ASN A 36 13.03 13.79 -6.78
C ASN A 36 12.28 12.54 -7.26
N ARG A 37 12.14 11.52 -6.41
CA ARG A 37 11.41 10.27 -6.68
C ARG A 37 10.98 9.58 -5.40
N VAL A 38 9.87 8.87 -5.48
CA VAL A 38 9.43 7.87 -4.51
C VAL A 38 9.79 6.47 -4.98
N SER A 39 10.01 5.57 -4.02
CA SER A 39 10.25 4.15 -4.30
C SER A 39 8.94 3.48 -4.68
N GLY A 40 8.97 2.64 -5.71
CA GLY A 40 7.83 1.80 -6.12
C GLY A 40 7.86 0.42 -5.47
N LYS A 41 8.37 0.30 -4.23
CA LYS A 41 8.39 -0.99 -3.53
C LYS A 41 6.94 -1.42 -3.38
N ALA A 42 6.56 -2.46 -4.11
CA ALA A 42 5.19 -2.93 -4.16
C ALA A 42 4.75 -3.38 -2.76
N ASP A 43 3.53 -3.03 -2.38
CA ASP A 43 2.79 -3.79 -1.38
C ASP A 43 2.56 -5.17 -1.99
N SER A 44 3.45 -6.12 -1.72
CA SER A 44 3.25 -7.52 -2.06
C SER A 44 2.27 -8.11 -1.05
N SER A 45 1.02 -7.65 -1.06
CA SER A 45 -0.04 -8.43 -0.42
C SER A 45 -0.13 -9.75 -1.18
N SER A 46 0.01 -10.86 -0.46
CA SER A 46 -0.27 -12.18 -1.00
C SER A 46 -1.78 -12.30 -1.16
N ASP A 47 -2.32 -11.72 -2.22
CA ASP A 47 -3.74 -11.83 -2.52
C ASP A 47 -4.08 -13.29 -2.83
N VAL A 48 -4.83 -13.92 -1.92
CA VAL A 48 -5.43 -15.23 -2.14
C VAL A 48 -6.84 -15.00 -2.70
N ALA A 49 -7.07 -15.46 -3.93
CA ALA A 49 -8.34 -15.29 -4.63
C ALA A 49 -9.18 -16.58 -4.60
N CYS A 50 -10.50 -16.45 -4.77
CA CYS A 50 -11.42 -17.57 -5.02
C CYS A 50 -11.52 -18.62 -3.91
N LEU A 51 -11.25 -18.23 -2.65
CA LEU A 51 -11.33 -19.15 -1.49
C LEU A 51 -12.70 -19.81 -1.34
N GLN A 52 -13.78 -19.07 -1.59
CA GLN A 52 -15.14 -19.60 -1.49
C GLN A 52 -15.38 -20.72 -2.51
N GLU A 53 -15.07 -20.48 -3.78
CA GLU A 53 -15.26 -21.47 -4.85
C GLU A 53 -14.35 -22.68 -4.67
N MET A 54 -13.14 -22.45 -4.16
CA MET A 54 -12.21 -23.51 -3.80
C MET A 54 -12.76 -24.40 -2.68
N GLY A 55 -13.41 -23.81 -1.67
CA GLY A 55 -14.08 -24.55 -0.59
C GLY A 55 -15.22 -25.42 -1.08
N VAL A 56 -16.07 -24.90 -1.98
CA VAL A 56 -17.18 -25.65 -2.58
C VAL A 56 -16.67 -26.81 -3.44
N LEU A 57 -15.63 -26.57 -4.24
CA LEU A 57 -14.97 -27.62 -5.03
C LEU A 57 -14.43 -28.74 -4.15
N PHE A 58 -13.73 -28.39 -3.07
CA PHE A 58 -13.19 -29.38 -2.14
C PHE A 58 -14.26 -30.17 -1.40
N ALA A 59 -15.40 -29.54 -1.08
CA ALA A 59 -16.54 -30.26 -0.51
C ALA A 59 -17.06 -31.32 -1.48
N CYS A 60 -17.30 -30.96 -2.75
CA CYS A 60 -17.75 -31.92 -3.76
C CYS A 60 -16.74 -33.05 -3.99
N LEU A 61 -15.46 -32.72 -4.11
CA LEU A 61 -14.41 -33.72 -4.31
C LEU A 61 -14.33 -34.68 -3.13
N LYS A 62 -14.45 -34.18 -1.90
CA LYS A 62 -14.45 -35.02 -0.69
C LYS A 62 -15.61 -36.02 -0.70
N ASP A 63 -16.81 -35.59 -1.11
CA ASP A 63 -18.01 -36.44 -1.11
C ASP A 63 -18.00 -37.49 -2.24
N ASN A 64 -17.20 -37.28 -3.30
CA ASN A 64 -17.13 -38.13 -4.48
C ASN A 64 -15.75 -38.80 -4.67
N GLU A 65 -15.02 -39.08 -3.58
CA GLU A 65 -13.72 -39.76 -3.61
C GLU A 65 -12.69 -39.12 -4.56
N PHE A 66 -12.75 -37.78 -4.68
CA PHE A 66 -11.92 -36.96 -5.55
C PHE A 66 -12.07 -37.27 -7.05
N VAL A 67 -13.19 -37.88 -7.47
CA VAL A 67 -13.49 -38.10 -8.88
C VAL A 67 -14.06 -36.83 -9.51
N GLU A 68 -13.22 -36.11 -10.26
CA GLU A 68 -13.54 -34.82 -10.89
C GLU A 68 -14.80 -34.83 -11.77
N LYS A 69 -15.12 -35.98 -12.38
CA LYS A 69 -16.27 -36.12 -13.29
C LYS A 69 -17.61 -35.76 -12.63
N TYR A 70 -17.73 -35.95 -11.32
CA TYR A 70 -18.95 -35.63 -10.58
C TYR A 70 -19.02 -34.16 -10.14
N CYS A 71 -17.88 -33.46 -10.12
CA CYS A 71 -17.75 -32.08 -9.63
C CYS A 71 -17.53 -31.05 -10.76
N ASN A 72 -18.00 -31.36 -11.97
CA ASN A 72 -17.79 -30.51 -13.14
C ASN A 72 -18.35 -29.09 -12.97
N LYS A 73 -19.44 -28.90 -12.22
CA LYS A 73 -20.04 -27.58 -11.98
C LYS A 73 -19.14 -26.71 -11.12
N GLU A 74 -18.65 -27.28 -10.03
CA GLU A 74 -17.79 -26.64 -9.04
C GLU A 74 -16.43 -26.30 -9.66
N ILE A 75 -15.89 -27.20 -10.48
CA ILE A 75 -14.65 -26.96 -11.25
C ILE A 75 -14.82 -25.78 -12.19
N GLN A 76 -15.91 -25.74 -12.97
CA GLN A 76 -16.16 -24.65 -13.90
C GLN A 76 -16.32 -23.31 -13.16
N GLN A 77 -16.95 -23.32 -11.99
CA GLN A 77 -17.15 -22.09 -11.22
C GLN A 77 -15.85 -21.57 -10.61
N PHE A 78 -15.02 -22.45 -10.05
CA PHE A 78 -13.67 -22.10 -9.59
C PHE A 78 -12.82 -21.52 -10.74
N GLN A 79 -12.82 -22.17 -11.91
CA GLN A 79 -12.08 -21.71 -13.09
C GLN A 79 -12.55 -20.32 -13.57
N LYS A 80 -13.87 -20.07 -13.57
CA LYS A 80 -14.43 -18.76 -13.93
C LYS A 80 -13.97 -17.68 -12.96
N CYS A 81 -14.01 -17.94 -11.64
CA CYS A 81 -13.51 -17.00 -10.64
C CYS A 81 -12.02 -16.70 -10.85
N TYR A 82 -11.20 -17.74 -11.03
CA TYR A 82 -9.76 -17.56 -11.19
C TYR A 82 -9.43 -16.78 -12.46
N LYS A 83 -10.11 -17.06 -13.58
CA LYS A 83 -9.94 -16.32 -14.83
C LYS A 83 -10.26 -14.83 -14.65
N PHE A 84 -11.41 -14.51 -14.04
CA PHE A 84 -11.79 -13.13 -13.77
C PHE A 84 -10.76 -12.41 -12.87
N TYR A 85 -10.26 -13.08 -11.83
CA TYR A 85 -9.21 -12.54 -10.98
C TYR A 85 -7.89 -12.31 -11.75
N ALA A 86 -7.47 -13.27 -12.58
CA ALA A 86 -6.25 -13.15 -13.36
C ALA A 86 -6.34 -11.98 -14.37
N ASP A 87 -7.47 -11.86 -15.06
CA ASP A 87 -7.72 -10.81 -16.05
C ASP A 87 -7.76 -9.43 -15.37
N SER A 88 -8.51 -9.28 -14.28
CA SER A 88 -8.56 -8.02 -13.52
C SER A 88 -7.20 -7.61 -12.95
N LYS A 89 -6.42 -8.55 -12.43
CA LYS A 89 -5.05 -8.29 -11.96
C LYS A 89 -4.13 -7.87 -13.10
N PHE A 90 -4.27 -8.47 -14.27
CA PHE A 90 -3.51 -8.10 -15.45
C PHE A 90 -3.84 -6.68 -15.92
N GLU A 91 -5.13 -6.34 -15.99
CA GLU A 91 -5.58 -4.99 -16.35
C GLU A 91 -5.13 -3.95 -15.32
N ALA A 92 -5.23 -4.24 -14.03
CA ALA A 92 -4.71 -3.36 -12.97
C ALA A 92 -3.19 -3.14 -13.11
N LYS A 93 -2.41 -4.17 -13.47
CA LYS A 93 -0.97 -4.02 -13.74
C LYS A 93 -0.71 -3.17 -14.97
N LYS A 94 -1.49 -3.33 -16.04
CA LYS A 94 -1.37 -2.49 -17.26
C LYS A 94 -1.62 -1.02 -16.94
N THR A 95 -2.70 -0.69 -16.23
CA THR A 95 -3.02 0.70 -15.90
C THR A 95 -1.95 1.34 -15.02
N VAL A 96 -1.48 0.61 -14.00
CA VAL A 96 -0.34 1.02 -13.16
C VAL A 96 0.90 1.27 -14.02
N ASN A 97 1.19 0.41 -15.00
CA ASN A 97 2.36 0.51 -15.86
C ASN A 97 2.31 1.66 -16.86
N GLN A 98 1.13 1.97 -17.40
CA GLN A 98 0.94 3.07 -18.35
C GLN A 98 1.32 4.42 -17.74
N GLY A 99 1.19 4.59 -16.42
CA GLY A 99 1.59 5.82 -15.72
C GLY A 99 0.85 7.06 -16.22
N ILE A 100 -0.35 6.87 -16.79
CA ILE A 100 -1.25 7.95 -17.21
C ILE A 100 -1.64 8.71 -15.97
N ILE A 101 -1.42 10.01 -15.98
CA ILE A 101 -1.73 10.87 -14.84
C ILE A 101 -3.26 11.07 -14.79
N THR A 102 -3.90 10.51 -13.77
CA THR A 102 -5.31 10.76 -13.47
C THR A 102 -5.42 11.72 -12.29
N PRO A 103 -6.28 12.74 -12.35
CA PRO A 103 -6.51 13.64 -11.23
C PRO A 103 -7.19 12.87 -10.08
N GLY A 104 -6.64 12.96 -8.87
CA GLY A 104 -7.17 12.26 -7.70
C GLY A 104 -6.20 12.24 -6.52
N LYS A 105 -6.68 11.72 -5.38
CA LYS A 105 -5.93 11.68 -4.12
C LYS A 105 -4.86 10.58 -4.08
N ASN A 106 -5.12 9.43 -4.71
CA ASN A 106 -4.26 8.25 -4.63
C ASN A 106 -3.54 8.04 -5.96
N LEU A 107 -2.34 8.59 -6.09
CA LEU A 107 -1.48 8.42 -7.25
C LEU A 107 -0.55 7.22 -7.08
N ASN A 108 -0.42 6.42 -8.12
CA ASN A 108 0.60 5.38 -8.21
C ASN A 108 2.01 6.01 -8.27
N TYR A 109 3.01 5.31 -7.75
CA TYR A 109 4.41 5.77 -7.73
C TYR A 109 4.92 6.17 -9.12
N LYS A 110 4.49 5.50 -10.19
CA LYS A 110 4.88 5.86 -11.57
C LYS A 110 4.29 7.21 -11.99
N GLN A 111 3.03 7.47 -11.65
CA GLN A 111 2.36 8.75 -11.93
C GLN A 111 3.01 9.88 -11.11
N LEU A 112 3.25 9.64 -9.82
CA LEU A 112 3.85 10.61 -8.92
C LEU A 112 5.30 10.94 -9.31
N ASN A 113 6.11 9.93 -9.66
CA ASN A 113 7.47 10.14 -10.15
C ASN A 113 7.53 10.94 -11.47
N LYS A 114 6.50 10.85 -12.32
CA LYS A 114 6.40 11.67 -13.53
C LYS A 114 6.22 13.15 -13.18
N TYR A 115 5.45 13.46 -12.13
CA TYR A 115 5.30 14.82 -11.61
C TYR A 115 6.55 15.34 -10.90
N MET A 116 7.16 14.55 -10.02
CA MET A 116 8.36 14.97 -9.27
C MET A 116 9.56 15.28 -10.19
N ARG A 117 9.63 14.64 -11.37
CA ARG A 117 10.64 14.97 -12.39
C ARG A 117 10.40 16.32 -13.05
N ARG A 118 9.15 16.75 -13.16
CA ARG A 118 8.78 18.05 -13.75
C ARG A 118 9.02 19.19 -12.76
N PHE A 119 8.82 18.93 -11.47
CA PHE A 119 9.01 19.89 -10.39
C PHE A 119 10.00 19.32 -9.35
N PRO A 120 11.30 19.30 -9.66
CA PRO A 120 12.31 18.79 -8.75
C PRO A 120 12.44 19.67 -7.51
N ASN A 121 12.80 19.08 -6.38
CA ASN A 121 13.15 19.80 -5.17
C ASN A 121 14.43 20.62 -5.43
N PRO A 122 14.48 21.92 -5.06
CA PRO A 122 15.70 22.70 -5.13
C PRO A 122 16.83 22.04 -4.34
N GLN A 123 18.07 22.20 -4.82
CA GLN A 123 19.27 21.63 -4.21
C GLN A 123 19.65 22.38 -2.94
#